data_AF-A0A7S1GPQ9-F1
#
_entry.id   AF-A0A7S1GPQ9-F1
#
_cell.length_a   1.000
_cell.length_b   1.000
_cell.length_c   1.000
_cell.angle_alpha   90.00
_cell.angle_beta   90.00
_cell.angle_gamma   90.00
#
_symmetry.space_group_name_H-M   'P 1'
#
loop_
_entity.id
_entity.type
_entity.pdbx_description
1 polymer ?
#
loop_
_entity_poly.entity_id
_entity_poly.type
_entity_poly.pdbx_seq_one_letter_code
_entity_poly.pdbx_strand_id
1 'polypeptide(L)'
;DSAVEQMLPFSWTDANTVAHHVTNRGRRTPEWLQQHGMCLDNIVQGISTIPEAGRGAFSTRALSKGTVIAPAPVVHVVDKKALDMYSPHVDDQSYEYNMSSDEVTSQQLLLNYCFGHQESTKLLCPVGSTTSFINHSPTPNAAIRWSTHESTALHKQEWLNMTVEELGNQLSVGLMIEYVALRDIRPGEEIFINYGQDWQDAWDAHVESWAPTPHSEDYVSAADMNGLALDVLHTLQEQEQDPDRNAYPESVITSCYYEYFSDEVGMSDSSGQYADPSNYNVVRKEWNGIHPDAPSTWYLRPCRILERQSIIDAHRVHEFDYVVQMLNADHMRHDQKIPEHQVVIVEHVPRHAIVFTDFSYSTDMHLSNAFRHEMTMDDGLFPNTWRNLR
;
A
#
# COMPACT_ATOMS: atom_id res chain seq x y z
N ASP A 1 -30.32 11.30 -6.79
CA ASP A 1 -29.54 11.60 -8.01
C ASP A 1 -29.15 13.07 -8.08
N SER A 2 -27.90 13.32 -8.45
CA SER A 2 -27.15 14.60 -8.50
C SER A 2 -26.63 15.18 -7.17
N ALA A 3 -25.57 14.58 -6.62
CA ALA A 3 -24.69 15.27 -5.66
C ALA A 3 -23.28 14.64 -5.51
N VAL A 4 -22.74 13.98 -6.55
CA VAL A 4 -21.41 13.32 -6.49
C VAL A 4 -20.45 13.79 -7.59
N GLU A 5 -20.82 14.79 -8.39
CA GLU A 5 -20.08 15.14 -9.61
C GLU A 5 -19.27 16.45 -9.53
N GLN A 6 -18.63 16.76 -8.40
CA GLN A 6 -17.83 18.00 -8.26
C GLN A 6 -16.52 17.90 -7.46
N MET A 7 -15.72 16.84 -7.62
CA MET A 7 -14.36 16.85 -7.05
C MET A 7 -13.26 16.23 -7.92
N LEU A 8 -13.27 16.44 -9.23
CA LEU A 8 -12.04 16.28 -10.03
C LEU A 8 -11.93 17.38 -11.11
N PRO A 9 -10.79 18.10 -11.23
CA PRO A 9 -10.61 19.11 -12.27
C PRO A 9 -10.43 18.44 -13.64
N PHE A 10 -11.29 18.80 -14.58
CA PHE A 10 -11.36 18.25 -15.94
C PHE A 10 -10.43 18.97 -16.96
N SER A 11 -9.54 19.88 -16.52
CA SER A 11 -8.59 20.53 -17.44
C SER A 11 -7.29 21.02 -16.76
N TRP A 12 -6.22 21.13 -17.54
CA TRP A 12 -4.93 21.74 -17.14
C TRP A 12 -5.06 23.21 -16.71
N THR A 13 -6.08 23.93 -17.19
CA THR A 13 -6.44 25.28 -16.73
C THR A 13 -7.04 25.30 -15.32
N ASP A 14 -7.75 24.24 -14.92
CA ASP A 14 -8.31 24.11 -13.57
C ASP A 14 -7.25 23.69 -12.54
N ALA A 15 -6.24 22.91 -12.95
CA ALA A 15 -5.08 22.58 -12.11
C ALA A 15 -4.29 23.84 -11.69
N ASN A 16 -4.11 24.79 -12.62
CA ASN A 16 -3.51 26.09 -12.31
C ASN A 16 -4.40 26.97 -11.42
N THR A 17 -5.73 26.81 -11.47
CA THR A 17 -6.67 27.56 -10.63
C THR A 17 -6.72 27.01 -9.21
N VAL A 18 -6.62 25.69 -9.02
CA VAL A 18 -6.43 25.04 -7.70
C VAL A 18 -5.07 25.42 -7.11
N ALA A 19 -3.99 25.40 -7.92
CA ALA A 19 -2.68 25.89 -7.48
C ALA A 19 -2.70 27.38 -7.12
N HIS A 20 -3.42 28.24 -7.86
CA HIS A 20 -3.56 29.66 -7.53
C HIS A 20 -4.46 29.93 -6.31
N HIS A 21 -5.47 29.10 -6.04
CA HIS A 21 -6.31 29.24 -4.85
C HIS A 21 -5.66 28.70 -3.57
N VAL A 22 -4.85 27.63 -3.67
CA VAL A 22 -4.06 27.11 -2.54
C VAL A 22 -2.89 28.06 -2.20
N THR A 23 -2.30 28.74 -3.19
CA THR A 23 -1.12 29.60 -2.98
C THR A 23 -1.39 30.89 -2.19
N ASN A 24 -2.63 31.39 -2.08
CA ASN A 24 -2.90 32.59 -1.27
C ASN A 24 -3.64 32.31 0.04
N ARG A 25 -4.36 31.18 0.19
CA ARG A 25 -5.01 30.82 1.47
C ARG A 25 -4.11 30.00 2.41
N GLY A 26 -3.10 29.32 1.88
CA GLY A 26 -2.14 28.53 2.66
C GLY A 26 -0.88 29.29 3.08
N ARG A 27 -0.60 30.47 2.51
CA ARG A 27 0.57 31.28 2.87
C ARG A 27 0.29 32.06 4.16
N ARG A 28 0.99 31.66 5.22
CA ARG A 28 0.97 32.35 6.52
C ARG A 28 2.20 33.22 6.64
N THR A 29 2.09 34.34 7.35
CA THR A 29 3.25 35.21 7.59
C THR A 29 4.26 34.47 8.49
N PRO A 30 5.56 34.82 8.43
CA PRO A 30 6.55 34.26 9.34
C PRO A 30 6.16 34.41 10.82
N GLU A 31 5.55 35.52 11.22
CA GLU A 31 5.09 35.76 12.59
C GLU A 31 3.96 34.80 12.97
N TRP A 32 3.01 34.56 12.05
CA TRP A 32 1.96 33.58 12.28
C TRP A 32 2.56 32.17 12.40
N LEU A 33 3.51 31.81 11.53
CA LEU A 33 4.18 30.49 11.57
C LEU A 33 5.02 30.30 12.84
N GLN A 34 5.66 31.36 13.34
CA GLN A 34 6.39 31.30 14.62
C GLN A 34 5.45 31.05 15.81
N GLN A 35 4.19 31.51 15.71
CA GLN A 35 3.20 31.37 16.78
C GLN A 35 2.33 30.11 16.65
N HIS A 36 2.10 29.63 15.43
CA HIS A 36 1.08 28.61 15.14
C HIS A 36 1.57 27.49 14.23
N GLY A 37 2.75 27.64 13.63
CA GLY A 37 3.35 26.64 12.76
C GLY A 37 3.99 25.51 13.57
N MET A 38 3.94 24.31 13.03
CA MET A 38 4.63 23.14 13.59
C MET A 38 5.72 22.70 12.61
N CYS A 39 6.92 22.47 13.15
CA CYS A 39 8.04 21.93 12.39
C CYS A 39 7.83 20.43 12.14
N LEU A 40 7.90 20.01 10.88
CA LEU A 40 7.84 18.60 10.47
C LEU A 40 9.23 18.05 10.08
N ASP A 41 10.28 18.83 10.28
CA ASP A 41 11.65 18.56 9.82
C ASP A 41 12.60 18.16 10.97
N ASN A 42 12.07 17.88 12.16
CA ASN A 42 12.84 17.46 13.33
C ASN A 42 13.34 16.01 13.23
N ILE A 43 12.76 15.20 12.35
CA ILE A 43 13.07 13.78 12.20
C ILE A 43 13.30 13.39 10.74
N VAL A 44 14.14 12.38 10.54
CA VAL A 44 14.42 11.77 9.23
C VAL A 44 14.49 10.26 9.37
N GLN A 45 14.13 9.53 8.33
CA GLN A 45 14.31 8.08 8.29
C GLN A 45 15.79 7.70 8.13
N GLY A 46 16.21 6.61 8.79
CA GLY A 46 17.55 6.03 8.68
C GLY A 46 17.50 4.51 8.92
N ILE A 47 18.66 3.85 8.87
CA ILE A 47 18.78 2.43 9.28
C ILE A 47 18.72 2.38 10.80
N SER A 48 17.81 1.58 11.37
CA SER A 48 17.65 1.49 12.83
C SER A 48 18.91 0.96 13.51
N THR A 49 19.14 1.39 14.75
CA THR A 49 20.16 0.83 15.64
C THR A 49 19.71 -0.48 16.30
N ILE A 50 18.42 -0.80 16.22
CA ILE A 50 17.89 -2.10 16.62
C ILE A 50 18.20 -3.11 15.51
N PRO A 51 18.88 -4.23 15.81
CA PRO A 51 19.11 -5.30 14.83
C PRO A 51 17.80 -5.74 14.20
N GLU A 52 17.79 -5.90 12.87
CA GLU A 52 16.67 -6.44 12.08
C GLU A 52 15.37 -5.62 12.08
N ALA A 53 15.28 -4.51 12.82
CA ALA A 53 14.13 -3.59 12.76
C ALA A 53 14.04 -2.80 11.43
N GLY A 54 15.04 -2.93 10.56
CA GLY A 54 15.09 -2.25 9.27
C GLY A 54 15.35 -0.75 9.42
N ARG A 55 14.28 0.06 9.43
CA ARG A 55 14.36 1.52 9.46
C ARG A 55 13.95 2.10 10.81
N GLY A 56 14.53 3.25 11.13
CA GLY A 56 14.25 4.02 12.35
C GLY A 56 14.07 5.51 12.05
N ALA A 57 13.51 6.24 13.01
CA ALA A 57 13.39 7.70 12.98
C ALA A 57 14.52 8.35 13.79
N PHE A 58 15.24 9.28 13.18
CA PHE A 58 16.42 9.93 13.76
C PHE A 58 16.21 11.43 13.85
N SER A 59 16.69 12.04 14.94
CA SER A 59 16.60 13.49 15.08
C SER A 59 17.54 14.22 14.11
N THR A 60 17.07 15.27 13.44
CA THR A 60 17.89 16.09 12.52
C THR A 60 18.66 17.20 13.24
N ARG A 61 18.30 17.49 14.50
CA ARG A 61 18.84 18.59 15.31
C ARG A 61 18.82 18.25 16.79
N ALA A 62 19.33 19.13 17.65
CA ALA A 62 19.19 18.95 19.09
C ALA A 62 17.75 19.28 19.49
N LEU A 63 17.11 18.42 20.29
CA LEU A 63 15.77 18.62 20.82
C LEU A 63 15.83 18.62 22.34
N SER A 64 15.29 19.64 22.97
CA SER A 64 15.23 19.72 24.44
C SER A 64 14.10 18.84 24.99
N LYS A 65 14.22 18.42 26.25
CA LYS A 65 13.14 17.78 26.99
C LYS A 65 11.83 18.59 26.88
N GLY A 66 10.73 17.90 26.59
CA GLY A 66 9.39 18.48 26.49
C GLY A 66 9.06 19.11 25.13
N THR A 67 10.03 19.21 24.22
CA THR A 67 9.79 19.70 22.86
C THR A 67 9.00 18.68 22.04
N VAL A 68 8.05 19.17 21.24
CA VAL A 68 7.33 18.36 20.25
C VAL A 68 8.32 17.97 19.15
N ILE A 69 8.53 16.67 19.02
CA ILE A 69 9.35 16.04 18.00
C ILE A 69 8.60 16.09 16.66
N ALA A 70 7.39 15.53 16.62
CA ALA A 70 6.56 15.49 15.43
C ALA A 70 5.07 15.45 15.81
N PRO A 71 4.21 16.25 15.17
CA PRO A 71 2.77 16.05 15.21
C PRO A 71 2.35 14.97 14.20
N ALA A 72 1.36 14.17 14.54
CA ALA A 72 0.76 13.16 13.68
C ALA A 72 -0.77 13.24 13.78
N PRO A 73 -1.46 13.78 12.76
CA PRO A 73 -2.91 13.61 12.62
C PRO A 73 -3.28 12.12 12.71
N VAL A 74 -4.43 11.81 13.28
CA VAL A 74 -4.85 10.42 13.55
C VAL A 74 -6.06 10.06 12.71
N VAL A 75 -5.96 8.97 11.96
CA VAL A 75 -7.12 8.27 11.41
C VAL A 75 -7.69 7.38 12.50
N HIS A 76 -8.94 7.61 12.88
CA HIS A 76 -9.66 6.77 13.83
C HIS A 76 -10.39 5.64 13.09
N VAL A 77 -10.06 4.40 13.44
CA VAL A 77 -10.80 3.21 13.01
C VAL A 77 -11.72 2.82 14.16
N VAL A 78 -13.02 2.82 13.90
CA VAL A 78 -14.07 2.69 14.94
C VAL A 78 -14.16 1.26 15.49
N ASP A 79 -13.89 0.28 14.61
CA ASP A 79 -13.85 -1.14 14.94
C ASP A 79 -12.61 -1.77 14.28
N LYS A 80 -11.73 -2.34 15.09
CA LYS A 80 -10.50 -2.99 14.65
C LYS A 80 -10.73 -4.16 13.71
N LYS A 81 -11.95 -4.73 13.69
CA LYS A 81 -12.36 -5.71 12.69
C LYS A 81 -12.32 -5.19 11.26
N ALA A 82 -12.28 -3.88 11.05
CA ALA A 82 -12.04 -3.30 9.73
C ALA A 82 -10.66 -3.65 9.15
N LEU A 83 -9.73 -4.13 9.99
CA LEU A 83 -8.42 -4.64 9.59
C LEU A 83 -8.40 -6.17 9.48
N ASP A 84 -9.51 -6.87 9.72
CA ASP A 84 -9.55 -8.32 9.53
C ASP A 84 -9.43 -8.66 8.03
N MET A 85 -8.73 -9.74 7.73
CA MET A 85 -8.55 -10.28 6.38
C MET A 85 -9.27 -11.61 6.27
N TYR A 86 -9.93 -11.81 5.14
CA TYR A 86 -10.79 -12.95 4.88
C TYR A 86 -10.26 -13.74 3.67
N SER A 87 -10.50 -15.05 3.67
CA SER A 87 -10.19 -15.86 2.49
C SER A 87 -11.18 -15.50 1.39
N PRO A 88 -10.72 -15.30 0.14
CA PRO A 88 -11.64 -15.20 -0.98
C PRO A 88 -12.45 -16.50 -1.09
N HIS A 89 -13.79 -16.42 -1.01
CA HIS A 89 -14.64 -17.52 -1.42
C HIS A 89 -15.05 -17.29 -2.88
N VAL A 90 -14.67 -18.22 -3.75
CA VAL A 90 -15.15 -18.24 -5.12
C VAL A 90 -16.49 -18.96 -5.10
N ASP A 91 -17.56 -18.24 -5.42
CA ASP A 91 -18.86 -18.88 -5.66
C ASP A 91 -18.79 -19.62 -7.00
N ASP A 92 -18.90 -20.95 -6.93
CA ASP A 92 -18.85 -21.87 -8.08
C ASP A 92 -19.87 -21.52 -9.18
N GLN A 93 -20.94 -20.77 -8.88
CA GLN A 93 -21.99 -20.45 -9.85
C GLN A 93 -21.80 -19.08 -10.52
N SER A 94 -21.29 -18.09 -9.80
CA SER A 94 -21.15 -16.73 -10.30
C SER A 94 -19.72 -16.38 -10.73
N TYR A 95 -18.72 -17.15 -10.31
CA TYR A 95 -17.30 -16.79 -10.40
C TYR A 95 -17.01 -15.40 -9.79
N GLU A 96 -17.92 -14.89 -8.96
CA GLU A 96 -17.70 -13.67 -8.20
C GLU A 96 -16.96 -14.01 -6.92
N TYR A 97 -15.95 -13.20 -6.61
CA TYR A 97 -15.25 -13.24 -5.35
C TYR A 97 -16.17 -12.68 -4.28
N ASN A 98 -16.83 -13.56 -3.55
CA ASN A 98 -17.57 -13.14 -2.38
C ASN A 98 -16.61 -13.11 -1.20
N MET A 99 -16.37 -11.93 -0.65
CA MET A 99 -15.63 -11.76 0.61
C MET A 99 -16.44 -12.23 1.83
N SER A 100 -17.50 -13.02 1.62
CA SER A 100 -18.45 -13.46 2.66
C SER A 100 -17.96 -14.64 3.50
N SER A 101 -16.66 -14.96 3.53
CA SER A 101 -16.22 -15.95 4.51
C SER A 101 -16.32 -15.29 5.90
N ASP A 102 -17.13 -15.84 6.80
CA ASP A 102 -17.16 -15.42 8.21
C ASP A 102 -15.85 -15.77 8.95
N GLU A 103 -14.96 -16.53 8.30
CA GLU A 103 -13.67 -16.95 8.84
C GLU A 103 -12.59 -15.89 8.58
N VAL A 104 -12.16 -15.24 9.67
CA VAL A 104 -11.01 -14.34 9.66
C VAL A 104 -9.73 -15.18 9.53
N THR A 105 -8.99 -14.96 8.46
CA THR A 105 -7.71 -15.65 8.19
C THR A 105 -6.54 -15.03 8.94
N SER A 106 -6.55 -13.70 9.06
CA SER A 106 -5.51 -12.90 9.71
C SER A 106 -5.96 -11.44 9.81
N GLN A 107 -5.06 -10.51 10.15
CA GLN A 107 -5.32 -9.07 10.19
C GLN A 107 -4.31 -8.31 9.32
N GLN A 108 -4.64 -7.10 8.87
CA GLN A 108 -3.72 -6.30 8.07
C GLN A 108 -2.51 -5.85 8.89
N LEU A 109 -1.32 -5.83 8.27
CA LEU A 109 -0.07 -5.35 8.89
C LEU A 109 -0.13 -3.89 9.37
N LEU A 110 -1.09 -3.10 8.85
CA LEU A 110 -1.36 -1.75 9.31
C LEU A 110 -1.62 -1.70 10.83
N LEU A 111 -2.13 -2.77 11.42
CA LEU A 111 -2.37 -2.90 12.87
C LEU A 111 -1.14 -2.53 13.71
N ASN A 112 0.05 -2.93 13.26
CA ASN A 112 1.33 -2.65 13.94
C ASN A 112 1.66 -1.16 14.06
N TYR A 113 0.99 -0.31 13.28
CA TYR A 113 1.21 1.13 13.23
C TYR A 113 0.06 1.92 13.86
N CYS A 114 -0.88 1.23 14.50
CA CYS A 114 -2.01 1.86 15.19
C CYS A 114 -1.88 1.69 16.70
N PHE A 115 -2.37 2.68 17.44
CA PHE A 115 -2.57 2.58 18.88
C PHE A 115 -3.97 2.03 19.18
N GLY A 116 -4.06 1.10 20.13
CA GLY A 116 -5.31 0.54 20.62
C GLY A 116 -5.33 0.43 22.13
N HIS A 117 -6.38 -0.21 22.64
CA HIS A 117 -6.59 -0.46 24.06
C HIS A 117 -7.41 -1.74 24.23
N GLN A 118 -7.01 -2.63 25.16
CA GLN A 118 -7.65 -3.94 25.37
C GLN A 118 -9.17 -3.86 25.64
N GLU A 119 -9.63 -2.78 26.26
CA GLU A 119 -11.06 -2.54 26.56
C GLU A 119 -11.80 -1.77 25.45
N SER A 120 -11.24 -1.65 24.24
CA SER A 120 -11.82 -0.90 23.13
C SER A 120 -11.78 -1.66 21.81
N THR A 121 -12.80 -1.46 20.97
CA THR A 121 -12.75 -1.87 19.55
C THR A 121 -11.96 -0.88 18.70
N LYS A 122 -11.66 0.32 19.20
CA LYS A 122 -11.15 1.42 18.40
C LYS A 122 -9.64 1.33 18.19
N LEU A 123 -9.17 1.70 17.00
CA LEU A 123 -7.76 1.96 16.71
C LEU A 123 -7.55 3.45 16.35
N LEU A 124 -6.35 3.92 16.65
CA LEU A 124 -5.86 5.25 16.38
C LEU A 124 -4.59 5.11 15.53
N CYS A 125 -4.70 5.29 14.22
CA CYS A 125 -3.60 5.10 13.28
C CYS A 125 -3.00 6.48 12.94
N PRO A 126 -1.85 6.88 13.52
CA PRO A 126 -1.24 8.17 13.24
C PRO A 126 -0.72 8.20 11.80
N VAL A 127 -0.99 9.29 11.10
CA VAL A 127 -0.55 9.53 9.73
C VAL A 127 0.52 10.62 9.76
N GLY A 128 1.78 10.21 9.58
CA GLY A 128 2.90 11.13 9.47
C GLY A 128 4.02 10.49 8.67
N SER A 129 4.63 11.26 7.76
CA SER A 129 5.58 10.75 6.77
C SER A 129 6.81 10.04 7.36
N THR A 130 7.18 10.37 8.60
CA THR A 130 8.34 9.76 9.28
C THR A 130 8.02 9.17 10.65
N THR A 131 6.82 9.41 11.19
CA THR A 131 6.47 8.96 12.54
C THR A 131 6.26 7.45 12.63
N SER A 132 5.88 6.80 11.53
CA SER A 132 5.75 5.34 11.45
C SER A 132 7.08 4.59 11.54
N PHE A 133 8.23 5.29 11.51
CA PHE A 133 9.56 4.71 11.72
C PHE A 133 10.07 4.86 13.17
N ILE A 134 9.27 5.45 14.08
CA ILE A 134 9.67 5.56 15.49
C ILE A 134 9.49 4.19 16.14
N ASN A 135 10.59 3.50 16.43
CA ASN A 135 10.59 2.14 16.95
C ASN A 135 10.26 2.05 18.45
N HIS A 136 9.97 0.82 18.87
CA HIS A 136 9.82 0.45 20.27
C HIS A 136 11.16 0.52 21.05
N SER A 137 11.11 0.95 22.31
CA SER A 137 12.15 0.63 23.30
C SER A 137 11.55 0.60 24.72
N PRO A 138 11.99 -0.32 25.59
CA PRO A 138 11.63 -0.30 27.02
C PRO A 138 12.24 0.90 27.76
N THR A 139 13.25 1.55 27.17
CA THR A 139 13.88 2.77 27.70
C THR A 139 13.72 3.93 26.71
N PRO A 140 12.48 4.39 26.47
CA PRO A 140 12.20 5.35 25.41
C PRO A 140 12.80 6.73 25.72
N ASN A 141 13.11 7.49 24.67
CA ASN A 141 13.50 8.90 24.78
C ASN A 141 12.40 9.86 24.32
N ALA A 142 11.27 9.33 23.84
CA ALA A 142 10.06 10.07 23.50
C ALA A 142 8.80 9.37 24.05
N ALA A 143 7.70 10.13 24.11
CA ALA A 143 6.37 9.60 24.42
C ALA A 143 5.32 10.30 23.56
N ILE A 144 4.14 9.68 23.45
CA ILE A 144 2.99 10.30 22.80
C ILE A 144 2.15 11.12 23.79
N ARG A 145 1.47 12.14 23.28
CA ARG A 145 0.37 12.83 23.99
C ARG A 145 -0.66 13.34 23.00
N TRP A 146 -1.86 13.69 23.46
CA TRP A 146 -2.77 14.49 22.66
C TRP A 146 -2.20 15.88 22.40
N SER A 147 -2.41 16.40 21.19
CA SER A 147 -1.93 17.74 20.86
C SER A 147 -2.56 18.78 21.78
N THR A 148 -1.75 19.68 22.33
CA THR A 148 -2.23 20.82 23.12
C THR A 148 -2.35 22.09 22.28
N HIS A 149 -2.16 21.98 20.97
CA HIS A 149 -1.99 23.12 20.08
C HIS A 149 -3.35 23.64 19.62
N GLU A 150 -3.94 24.56 20.40
CA GLU A 150 -5.28 25.14 20.17
C GLU A 150 -5.44 25.76 18.77
N SER A 151 -4.34 26.20 18.14
CA SER A 151 -4.39 26.82 16.82
C SER A 151 -4.38 25.85 15.65
N THR A 152 -4.21 24.54 15.91
CA THR A 152 -4.28 23.56 14.85
C THR A 152 -5.75 23.23 14.64
N ALA A 153 -6.32 23.68 13.52
CA ALA A 153 -7.68 23.30 13.10
C ALA A 153 -7.88 21.77 12.94
N LEU A 154 -6.83 20.99 13.18
CA LEU A 154 -6.74 19.54 13.03
C LEU A 154 -6.93 18.79 14.35
N HIS A 155 -6.77 19.43 15.52
CA HIS A 155 -7.09 18.80 16.81
C HIS A 155 -8.33 19.43 17.45
N LYS A 156 -9.38 18.63 17.56
CA LYS A 156 -10.66 18.96 18.17
C LYS A 156 -10.71 18.29 19.54
N GLN A 157 -10.31 19.02 20.58
CA GLN A 157 -10.23 18.51 21.96
C GLN A 157 -11.55 17.87 22.41
N GLU A 158 -12.68 18.42 21.98
CA GLU A 158 -14.01 17.94 22.30
C GLU A 158 -14.30 16.52 21.76
N TRP A 159 -13.57 16.05 20.76
CA TRP A 159 -13.70 14.68 20.24
C TRP A 159 -13.20 13.63 21.24
N LEU A 160 -12.32 14.00 22.17
CA LEU A 160 -11.88 13.10 23.25
C LEU A 160 -13.01 12.75 24.22
N ASN A 161 -14.11 13.52 24.22
CA ASN A 161 -15.29 13.26 25.05
C ASN A 161 -16.40 12.50 24.29
N MET A 162 -16.25 12.26 22.99
CA MET A 162 -17.20 11.48 22.20
C MET A 162 -17.12 10.00 22.57
N THR A 163 -18.21 9.28 22.36
CA THR A 163 -18.24 7.81 22.31
C THR A 163 -17.60 7.29 21.02
N VAL A 164 -17.34 5.98 20.96
CA VAL A 164 -16.85 5.31 19.75
C VAL A 164 -17.82 5.52 18.56
N GLU A 165 -19.13 5.38 18.81
CA GLU A 165 -20.19 5.54 17.78
C GLU A 165 -20.26 6.98 17.26
N GLU A 166 -20.26 7.98 18.15
CA GLU A 166 -20.29 9.40 17.77
C GLU A 166 -19.08 9.80 16.93
N LEU A 167 -17.90 9.26 17.27
CA LEU A 167 -16.68 9.51 16.52
C LEU A 167 -16.72 8.82 15.15
N GLY A 168 -17.36 7.66 15.05
CA GLY A 168 -17.57 6.96 13.76
C GLY A 168 -18.41 7.76 12.76
N ASN A 169 -19.25 8.68 13.25
CA ASN A 169 -19.99 9.62 12.40
C ASN A 169 -19.13 10.79 11.89
N GLN A 170 -17.86 10.90 12.32
CA GLN A 170 -16.95 11.95 11.87
C GLN A 170 -16.15 11.51 10.64
N LEU A 171 -16.46 12.10 9.48
CA LEU A 171 -15.81 11.80 8.20
C LEU A 171 -14.47 12.52 7.97
N SER A 172 -13.99 13.28 8.95
CA SER A 172 -12.78 14.11 8.83
C SER A 172 -11.78 13.77 9.92
N VAL A 173 -10.50 14.09 9.68
CA VAL A 173 -9.47 14.00 10.73
C VAL A 173 -9.68 15.15 11.72
N GLY A 174 -9.78 14.82 13.00
CA GLY A 174 -9.94 15.78 14.09
C GLY A 174 -9.16 15.42 15.35
N LEU A 175 -8.39 14.33 15.33
CA LEU A 175 -7.51 13.92 16.41
C LEU A 175 -6.06 14.06 15.95
N MET A 176 -5.17 14.45 16.87
CA MET A 176 -3.76 14.62 16.61
C MET A 176 -2.97 14.19 17.84
N ILE A 177 -1.99 13.32 17.61
CA ILE A 177 -1.00 12.92 18.60
C ILE A 177 0.29 13.71 18.35
N GLU A 178 0.97 14.08 19.43
CA GLU A 178 2.32 14.64 19.40
C GLU A 178 3.30 13.65 19.99
N TYR A 179 4.41 13.41 19.29
CA TYR A 179 5.59 12.76 19.86
C TYR A 179 6.41 13.82 20.58
N VAL A 180 6.76 13.61 21.84
CA VAL A 180 7.40 14.60 22.71
C VAL A 180 8.64 14.02 23.36
N ALA A 181 9.73 14.78 23.40
CA ALA A 181 10.99 14.35 23.98
C ALA A 181 10.89 14.20 25.52
N LEU A 182 11.26 13.05 26.06
CA LEU A 182 11.28 12.78 27.52
C LEU A 182 12.54 13.30 28.21
N ARG A 183 13.58 13.56 27.41
CA ARG A 183 14.87 14.13 27.79
C ARG A 183 15.46 14.90 26.61
N ASP A 184 16.61 15.50 26.78
CA ASP A 184 17.34 16.08 25.65
C ASP A 184 17.78 14.95 24.69
N ILE A 185 17.61 15.18 23.39
CA ILE A 185 17.94 14.27 22.29
C ILE A 185 18.96 14.95 21.38
N ARG A 186 20.05 14.26 21.06
CA ARG A 186 21.13 14.81 20.22
C ARG A 186 20.78 14.70 18.72
N PRO A 187 21.37 15.56 17.87
CA PRO A 187 21.31 15.36 16.43
C PRO A 187 21.84 13.96 16.05
N GLY A 188 21.14 13.27 15.18
CA GLY A 188 21.46 11.92 14.71
C GLY A 188 21.12 10.80 15.70
N GLU A 189 20.51 11.10 16.85
CA GLU A 189 20.05 10.07 17.79
C GLU A 189 18.72 9.46 17.33
N GLU A 190 18.58 8.14 17.42
CA GLU A 190 17.33 7.44 17.13
C GLU A 190 16.28 7.74 18.20
N ILE A 191 15.04 7.88 17.76
CA ILE A 191 13.90 8.22 18.59
C ILE A 191 13.09 6.95 18.83
N PHE A 192 12.80 6.69 20.10
CA PHE A 192 12.05 5.53 20.54
C PHE A 192 10.89 5.94 21.44
N ILE A 193 9.78 5.23 21.30
CA ILE A 193 8.65 5.27 22.22
C ILE A 193 8.44 3.89 22.85
N ASN A 194 7.69 3.83 23.95
CA ASN A 194 7.23 2.55 24.48
C ASN A 194 5.91 2.19 23.78
N TYR A 195 5.81 0.96 23.26
CA TYR A 195 4.61 0.45 22.58
C TYR A 195 3.65 -0.24 23.55
N GLY A 196 4.00 -0.33 24.84
CA GLY A 196 3.21 -0.99 25.87
C GLY A 196 3.76 -2.36 26.27
N GLN A 197 3.39 -2.81 27.48
CA GLN A 197 3.80 -4.11 27.99
C GLN A 197 3.12 -5.25 27.22
N ASP A 198 1.83 -5.13 26.91
CA ASP A 198 1.11 -6.16 26.15
C ASP A 198 1.75 -6.41 24.79
N TRP A 199 2.17 -5.34 24.10
CA TRP A 199 2.91 -5.43 22.85
C TRP A 199 4.26 -6.13 23.04
N GLN A 200 5.02 -5.77 24.08
CA GLN A 200 6.32 -6.38 24.39
C GLN A 200 6.18 -7.88 24.67
N ASP A 201 5.20 -8.28 25.48
CA ASP A 201 4.93 -9.68 25.80
C ASP A 201 4.53 -10.47 24.54
N ALA A 202 3.71 -9.87 23.67
CA ALA A 202 3.32 -10.47 22.40
C ALA A 202 4.52 -10.61 21.44
N TRP A 203 5.39 -9.61 21.37
CA TRP A 203 6.60 -9.64 20.53
C TRP A 203 7.59 -10.68 21.03
N ASP A 204 7.83 -10.77 22.34
CA ASP A 204 8.73 -11.78 22.91
C ASP A 204 8.21 -13.20 22.65
N ALA A 205 6.91 -13.44 22.84
CA ALA A 205 6.28 -14.71 22.50
C ALA A 205 6.35 -15.03 20.99
N HIS A 206 6.20 -14.00 20.16
CA HIS A 206 6.33 -14.12 18.71
C HIS A 206 7.75 -14.54 18.32
N VAL A 207 8.78 -13.85 18.80
CA VAL A 207 10.18 -14.15 18.52
C VAL A 207 10.56 -15.55 19.01
N GLU A 208 10.08 -15.97 20.19
CA GLU A 208 10.34 -17.31 20.74
C GLU A 208 9.75 -18.42 19.85
N SER A 209 8.60 -18.17 19.23
CA SER A 209 7.87 -19.16 18.42
C SER A 209 8.05 -18.98 16.91
N TRP A 210 8.75 -17.93 16.47
CA TRP A 210 8.88 -17.60 15.06
C TRP A 210 9.71 -18.65 14.32
N ALA A 211 9.19 -19.07 13.18
CA ALA A 211 9.91 -19.88 12.21
C ALA A 211 9.65 -19.30 10.82
N PRO A 212 10.66 -19.28 9.92
CA PRO A 212 10.46 -18.86 8.55
C PRO A 212 9.40 -19.74 7.87
N THR A 213 8.57 -19.15 7.02
CA THR A 213 7.69 -19.94 6.16
C THR A 213 8.54 -20.81 5.21
N PRO A 214 8.10 -22.02 4.85
CA PRO A 214 8.80 -22.82 3.84
C PRO A 214 9.09 -21.99 2.59
N HIS A 215 10.32 -22.06 2.06
CA HIS A 215 10.76 -21.35 0.86
C HIS A 215 10.82 -19.82 0.99
N SER A 216 10.80 -19.26 2.21
CA SER A 216 10.95 -17.81 2.43
C SER A 216 12.29 -17.25 1.90
N GLU A 217 13.32 -18.08 1.84
CA GLU A 217 14.65 -17.76 1.30
C GLU A 217 14.64 -17.50 -0.21
N ASP A 218 13.63 -18.03 -0.91
CA ASP A 218 13.45 -17.89 -2.36
C ASP A 218 12.53 -16.72 -2.71
N TYR A 219 11.94 -16.06 -1.70
CA TYR A 219 11.04 -14.93 -1.91
C TYR A 219 11.80 -13.71 -2.43
N VAL A 220 11.27 -13.12 -3.51
CA VAL A 220 11.70 -11.83 -4.03
C VAL A 220 10.48 -10.99 -4.32
N SER A 221 10.44 -9.76 -3.82
CA SER A 221 9.33 -8.85 -4.14
C SER A 221 9.38 -8.40 -5.59
N ALA A 222 8.23 -8.06 -6.16
CA ALA A 222 8.18 -7.44 -7.48
C ALA A 222 8.93 -6.10 -7.52
N ALA A 223 8.95 -5.35 -6.43
CA ALA A 223 9.72 -4.12 -6.33
C ALA A 223 11.23 -4.38 -6.48
N ASP A 224 11.76 -5.41 -5.81
CA ASP A 224 13.16 -5.81 -5.92
C ASP A 224 13.47 -6.33 -7.33
N MET A 225 12.61 -7.19 -7.89
CA MET A 225 12.76 -7.70 -9.26
C MET A 225 12.78 -6.59 -10.31
N ASN A 226 11.90 -5.59 -10.18
CA ASN A 226 11.91 -4.41 -11.05
C ASN A 226 13.15 -3.53 -10.82
N GLY A 227 13.66 -3.47 -9.57
CA GLY A 227 14.87 -2.74 -9.19
C GLY A 227 16.17 -3.32 -9.74
N LEU A 228 16.20 -4.62 -10.07
CA LEU A 228 17.35 -5.28 -10.71
C LEU A 228 17.64 -4.73 -12.12
N ALA A 229 16.71 -3.98 -12.72
CA ALA A 229 16.84 -3.40 -14.05
C ALA A 229 17.28 -4.42 -15.13
N LEU A 230 16.65 -5.59 -15.13
CA LEU A 230 16.95 -6.65 -16.11
C LEU A 230 16.72 -6.16 -17.54
N ASP A 231 17.80 -6.02 -18.31
CA ASP A 231 17.77 -5.60 -19.72
C ASP A 231 16.99 -6.60 -20.60
N VAL A 232 17.10 -7.89 -20.26
CA VAL A 232 16.52 -8.99 -21.01
C VAL A 232 15.62 -9.81 -20.11
N LEU A 233 14.38 -10.05 -20.56
CA LEU A 233 13.45 -10.95 -19.90
C LEU A 233 13.50 -12.34 -20.51
N HIS A 234 13.40 -13.35 -19.65
CA HIS A 234 13.34 -14.76 -20.01
C HIS A 234 11.96 -15.13 -20.58
N THR A 235 11.97 -15.88 -21.68
CA THR A 235 10.76 -16.48 -22.26
C THR A 235 10.31 -17.69 -21.43
N LEU A 236 9.07 -18.15 -21.59
CA LEU A 236 8.58 -19.38 -20.96
C LEU A 236 9.48 -20.58 -21.29
N GLN A 237 9.89 -20.69 -22.56
CA GLN A 237 10.76 -21.78 -23.00
C GLN A 237 12.13 -21.74 -22.29
N GLU A 238 12.71 -20.56 -22.08
CA GLU A 238 13.98 -20.41 -21.37
C GLU A 238 13.87 -20.78 -19.89
N GLN A 239 12.75 -20.42 -19.25
CA GLN A 239 12.42 -20.79 -17.88
C GLN A 239 12.24 -22.31 -17.73
N GLU A 240 11.59 -22.97 -18.68
CA GLU A 240 11.38 -24.42 -18.68
C GLU A 240 12.67 -25.22 -18.97
N GLN A 241 13.55 -24.68 -19.82
CA GLN A 241 14.78 -25.37 -20.24
C GLN A 241 15.88 -25.37 -19.18
N ASP A 242 15.99 -24.30 -18.38
CA ASP A 242 16.99 -24.15 -17.32
C ASP A 242 16.37 -23.41 -16.13
N PRO A 243 15.45 -24.05 -15.38
CA PRO A 243 14.69 -23.41 -14.32
C PRO A 243 15.60 -22.88 -13.20
N ASP A 244 16.70 -23.57 -12.89
CA ASP A 244 17.66 -23.15 -11.86
C ASP A 244 18.31 -21.80 -12.16
N ARG A 245 18.36 -21.38 -13.43
CA ARG A 245 19.00 -20.12 -13.86
C ARG A 245 18.05 -19.06 -14.37
N ASN A 246 16.98 -19.48 -15.04
CA ASN A 246 16.13 -18.58 -15.80
C ASN A 246 14.74 -18.41 -15.19
N ALA A 247 14.29 -19.32 -14.31
CA ALA A 247 12.97 -19.21 -13.70
C ALA A 247 12.89 -17.95 -12.83
N TYR A 248 11.78 -17.25 -12.95
CA TYR A 248 11.47 -16.19 -12.00
C TYR A 248 11.02 -16.79 -10.66
N PRO A 249 11.27 -16.09 -9.54
CA PRO A 249 10.75 -16.50 -8.24
C PRO A 249 9.23 -16.69 -8.27
N GLU A 250 8.73 -17.70 -7.56
CA GLU A 250 7.29 -18.00 -7.50
C GLU A 250 6.46 -16.83 -6.89
N SER A 251 7.13 -15.94 -6.16
CA SER A 251 6.53 -14.75 -5.55
C SER A 251 6.14 -13.68 -6.55
N VAL A 252 6.60 -13.74 -7.81
CA VAL A 252 6.35 -12.73 -8.85
C VAL A 252 5.82 -13.32 -10.14
N ILE A 253 5.12 -12.49 -10.91
CA ILE A 253 4.73 -12.78 -12.29
C ILE A 253 5.06 -11.60 -13.19
N THR A 254 5.21 -11.87 -14.48
CA THR A 254 5.28 -10.81 -15.49
C THR A 254 3.89 -10.24 -15.75
N SER A 255 3.80 -8.92 -15.79
CA SER A 255 2.61 -8.17 -16.13
C SER A 255 2.92 -7.12 -17.20
N CYS A 256 1.96 -6.88 -18.08
CA CYS A 256 2.09 -6.02 -19.25
C CYS A 256 1.06 -4.89 -19.18
N TYR A 257 1.45 -3.68 -19.56
CA TYR A 257 0.55 -2.53 -19.67
C TYR A 257 -0.29 -2.60 -20.96
N TYR A 258 -1.37 -3.36 -20.99
CA TYR A 258 -2.16 -3.57 -22.20
C TYR A 258 -3.64 -3.27 -22.02
N GLU A 259 -4.14 -2.39 -22.88
CA GLU A 259 -5.56 -2.07 -22.94
C GLU A 259 -6.27 -3.01 -23.92
N TYR A 260 -7.20 -3.81 -23.38
CA TYR A 260 -8.04 -4.69 -24.17
C TYR A 260 -9.41 -4.04 -24.38
N PHE A 261 -9.78 -3.83 -25.64
CA PHE A 261 -11.10 -3.36 -26.04
C PHE A 261 -11.88 -4.50 -26.70
N SER A 262 -13.02 -4.87 -26.13
CA SER A 262 -13.91 -5.90 -26.66
C SER A 262 -14.46 -5.55 -28.06
N ASP A 263 -14.69 -4.27 -28.33
CA ASP A 263 -15.22 -3.76 -29.60
C ASP A 263 -14.25 -3.98 -30.79
N GLU A 264 -12.95 -4.12 -30.53
CA GLU A 264 -11.94 -4.31 -31.59
C GLU A 264 -11.87 -5.73 -32.15
N VAL A 265 -12.55 -6.69 -31.52
CA VAL A 265 -12.49 -8.11 -31.93
C VAL A 265 -13.63 -8.45 -32.91
N GLY A 266 -14.46 -7.47 -33.30
CA GLY A 266 -15.51 -7.69 -34.29
C GLY A 266 -16.55 -8.71 -33.80
N MET A 267 -16.89 -8.67 -32.50
CA MET A 267 -18.08 -9.35 -31.95
C MET A 267 -19.37 -8.66 -32.44
N SER A 268 -19.55 -8.57 -33.77
CA SER A 268 -20.81 -8.15 -34.38
C SER A 268 -21.64 -9.33 -34.87
N ASP A 269 -21.22 -10.56 -34.62
CA ASP A 269 -22.06 -11.71 -34.93
C ASP A 269 -23.11 -11.89 -33.82
N SER A 270 -24.18 -11.11 -33.95
CA SER A 270 -25.39 -11.12 -33.13
C SER A 270 -26.21 -12.43 -33.28
N SER A 271 -25.59 -13.48 -33.81
CA SER A 271 -26.22 -14.78 -34.09
C SER A 271 -26.34 -15.67 -32.86
N GLY A 272 -25.73 -15.33 -31.72
CA GLY A 272 -25.89 -16.05 -30.45
C GLY A 272 -25.49 -17.54 -30.53
N GLN A 273 -24.70 -17.91 -31.53
CA GLN A 273 -24.27 -19.27 -31.74
C GLN A 273 -23.04 -19.52 -30.86
N TYR A 274 -23.23 -20.31 -29.79
CA TYR A 274 -22.18 -20.73 -28.88
C TYR A 274 -20.98 -21.29 -29.67
N ALA A 275 -19.84 -20.60 -29.61
CA ALA A 275 -18.60 -21.06 -30.22
C ALA A 275 -18.19 -22.40 -29.60
N ASP A 276 -17.70 -23.31 -30.43
CA ASP A 276 -17.17 -24.61 -29.99
C ASP A 276 -15.99 -24.37 -29.03
N PRO A 277 -16.06 -24.81 -27.76
CA PRO A 277 -14.99 -24.61 -26.77
C PRO A 277 -13.67 -25.28 -27.13
N SER A 278 -13.63 -26.16 -28.15
CA SER A 278 -12.40 -26.76 -28.67
C SER A 278 -11.63 -25.88 -29.67
N ASN A 279 -12.22 -24.76 -30.12
CA ASN A 279 -11.59 -23.88 -31.12
C ASN A 279 -11.27 -22.51 -30.50
N TYR A 280 -10.14 -22.43 -29.80
CA TYR A 280 -9.66 -21.15 -29.27
C TYR A 280 -9.34 -20.19 -30.42
N ASN A 281 -9.98 -19.03 -30.40
CA ASN A 281 -9.68 -17.97 -31.35
C ASN A 281 -8.39 -17.27 -30.91
N VAL A 282 -7.28 -17.56 -31.60
CA VAL A 282 -6.01 -16.87 -31.39
C VAL A 282 -6.06 -15.52 -32.10
N VAL A 283 -6.07 -14.44 -31.32
CA VAL A 283 -6.06 -13.06 -31.82
C VAL A 283 -4.67 -12.51 -31.65
N ARG A 284 -4.00 -12.22 -32.76
CA ARG A 284 -2.69 -11.56 -32.81
C ARG A 284 -2.88 -10.06 -32.99
N LYS A 285 -2.20 -9.26 -32.17
CA LYS A 285 -2.22 -7.80 -32.20
C LYS A 285 -0.80 -7.27 -32.16
N GLU A 286 -0.56 -6.15 -32.81
CA GLU A 286 0.67 -5.39 -32.61
C GLU A 286 0.50 -4.49 -31.39
N TRP A 287 1.56 -4.30 -30.63
CA TRP A 287 1.63 -3.31 -29.57
C TRP A 287 1.42 -1.90 -30.13
N ASN A 288 0.42 -1.19 -29.60
CA ASN A 288 0.04 0.15 -30.04
C ASN A 288 0.42 1.26 -29.04
N GLY A 289 1.22 0.93 -28.01
CA GLY A 289 1.62 1.87 -26.96
C GLY A 289 0.63 1.96 -25.79
N ILE A 290 1.08 2.58 -24.71
CA ILE A 290 0.21 2.91 -23.56
C ILE A 290 -0.45 4.25 -23.86
N HIS A 291 -1.76 4.36 -23.62
CA HIS A 291 -2.45 5.65 -23.70
C HIS A 291 -1.79 6.64 -22.72
N PRO A 292 -1.26 7.78 -23.18
CA PRO A 292 -0.45 8.69 -22.36
C PRO A 292 -1.21 9.28 -21.16
N ASP A 293 -2.54 9.31 -21.23
CA ASP A 293 -3.41 9.91 -20.21
C ASP A 293 -4.00 8.92 -19.19
N ALA A 294 -3.74 7.61 -19.33
CA ALA A 294 -4.35 6.64 -18.44
C ALA A 294 -3.46 6.31 -17.24
N PRO A 295 -4.03 6.19 -16.01
CA PRO A 295 -3.28 5.74 -14.87
C PRO A 295 -2.75 4.33 -15.14
N SER A 296 -1.43 4.20 -15.14
CA SER A 296 -0.71 3.03 -15.63
C SER A 296 -1.22 1.71 -15.03
N THR A 297 -1.68 1.70 -13.78
CA THR A 297 -2.12 0.49 -13.09
C THR A 297 -3.41 -0.15 -13.65
N TRP A 298 -4.30 0.58 -14.33
CA TRP A 298 -5.58 0.02 -14.81
C TRP A 298 -5.43 -0.89 -16.02
N TYR A 299 -4.33 -0.76 -16.76
CA TYR A 299 -4.04 -1.61 -17.91
C TYR A 299 -3.00 -2.66 -17.58
N LEU A 300 -2.57 -2.76 -16.33
CA LEU A 300 -1.60 -3.76 -15.93
C LEU A 300 -2.28 -5.12 -15.84
N ARG A 301 -1.83 -6.07 -16.68
CA ARG A 301 -2.40 -7.41 -16.78
C ARG A 301 -1.31 -8.46 -16.67
N PRO A 302 -1.54 -9.60 -16.00
CA PRO A 302 -0.62 -10.72 -16.08
C PRO A 302 -0.39 -11.11 -17.54
N CYS A 303 0.85 -11.39 -17.90
CA CYS A 303 1.21 -11.82 -19.24
C CYS A 303 2.31 -12.88 -19.18
N ARG A 304 2.42 -13.70 -20.23
CA ARG A 304 3.51 -14.68 -20.39
C ARG A 304 4.37 -14.31 -21.57
N ILE A 305 5.68 -14.30 -21.37
CA ILE A 305 6.64 -13.98 -22.43
C ILE A 305 6.86 -15.24 -23.27
N LEU A 306 6.32 -15.26 -24.49
CA LEU A 306 6.41 -16.41 -25.37
C LEU A 306 7.70 -16.41 -26.18
N GLU A 307 8.00 -15.28 -26.81
CA GLU A 307 9.16 -15.13 -27.68
C GLU A 307 9.84 -13.78 -27.45
N ARG A 308 11.13 -13.73 -27.76
CA ARG A 308 11.95 -12.53 -27.75
C ARG A 308 12.52 -12.32 -29.15
N GLN A 309 12.30 -11.15 -29.71
CA GLN A 309 12.69 -10.77 -31.07
C GLN A 309 13.75 -9.65 -30.99
N SER A 310 14.91 -9.87 -31.62
CA SER A 310 15.95 -8.84 -31.67
C SER A 310 15.59 -7.77 -32.70
N ILE A 311 15.52 -6.51 -32.27
CA ILE A 311 15.34 -5.38 -33.18
C ILE A 311 16.72 -5.05 -33.77
N ILE A 312 16.88 -5.25 -35.08
CA ILE A 312 18.07 -4.78 -35.80
C ILE A 312 17.78 -3.36 -36.28
N ASP A 313 17.98 -2.37 -35.41
CA ASP A 313 17.99 -0.95 -35.79
C ASP A 313 19.44 -0.48 -35.92
N ALA A 314 19.75 0.22 -37.01
CA ALA A 314 21.07 0.81 -37.27
C ALA A 314 21.54 1.79 -36.18
N HIS A 315 20.64 2.26 -35.30
CA HIS A 315 20.94 3.22 -34.24
C HIS A 315 20.77 2.69 -32.82
N ARG A 316 20.23 1.47 -32.62
CA ARG A 316 20.00 0.89 -31.29
C ARG A 316 20.56 -0.51 -31.22
N VAL A 317 21.66 -0.65 -30.49
CA VAL A 317 22.36 -1.91 -30.32
C VAL A 317 21.71 -2.66 -29.15
N HIS A 318 21.02 -3.77 -29.46
CA HIS A 318 20.39 -4.72 -28.51
C HIS A 318 19.08 -4.29 -27.84
N GLU A 319 18.13 -3.72 -28.58
CA GLU A 319 16.74 -3.62 -28.09
C GLU A 319 15.97 -4.89 -28.50
N PHE A 320 15.17 -5.41 -27.56
CA PHE A 320 14.32 -6.58 -27.79
C PHE A 320 12.86 -6.17 -27.72
N ASP A 321 12.10 -6.65 -28.69
CA ASP A 321 10.66 -6.73 -28.61
C ASP A 321 10.24 -8.12 -28.14
N TYR A 322 9.10 -8.19 -27.48
CA TYR A 322 8.56 -9.42 -26.94
C TYR A 322 7.23 -9.76 -27.60
N VAL A 323 7.01 -11.07 -27.79
CA VAL A 323 5.69 -11.63 -28.08
C VAL A 323 5.16 -12.18 -26.77
N VAL A 324 4.00 -11.67 -26.33
CA VAL A 324 3.43 -12.04 -25.04
C VAL A 324 2.00 -12.55 -25.19
N GLN A 325 1.64 -13.52 -24.37
CA GLN A 325 0.24 -13.91 -24.17
C GLN A 325 -0.34 -13.06 -23.05
N MET A 326 -1.43 -12.35 -23.33
CA MET A 326 -2.15 -11.59 -22.30
C MET A 326 -3.09 -12.50 -21.53
N LEU A 327 -3.15 -12.33 -20.22
CA LEU A 327 -4.03 -13.08 -19.32
C LEU A 327 -4.98 -12.14 -18.59
N ASN A 328 -6.08 -12.69 -18.07
CA ASN A 328 -6.97 -11.95 -17.18
C ASN A 328 -6.41 -11.95 -15.76
N ALA A 329 -6.53 -10.81 -15.07
CA ALA A 329 -6.49 -10.79 -13.61
C ALA A 329 -7.90 -10.90 -13.05
N ASP A 330 -7.98 -11.42 -11.83
CA ASP A 330 -9.24 -11.65 -11.12
C ASP A 330 -10.09 -10.39 -10.97
N HIS A 331 -9.44 -9.26 -10.66
CA HIS A 331 -10.07 -7.98 -10.37
C HIS A 331 -10.51 -7.18 -11.61
N MET A 332 -10.30 -7.71 -12.83
CA MET A 332 -10.71 -7.01 -14.05
C MET A 332 -12.23 -7.00 -14.19
N ARG A 333 -12.79 -5.90 -14.71
CA ARG A 333 -14.22 -5.83 -15.05
C ARG A 333 -14.56 -6.82 -16.15
N HIS A 334 -15.78 -7.33 -16.16
CA HIS A 334 -16.22 -8.33 -17.14
C HIS A 334 -16.06 -7.84 -18.60
N ASP A 335 -16.35 -6.57 -18.88
CA ASP A 335 -16.19 -5.95 -20.21
C ASP A 335 -14.72 -5.74 -20.62
N GLN A 336 -13.80 -5.85 -19.67
CA GLN A 336 -12.37 -5.76 -19.88
C GLN A 336 -11.69 -7.13 -19.94
N LYS A 337 -12.34 -8.22 -19.51
CA LYS A 337 -11.76 -9.55 -19.54
C LYS A 337 -11.67 -10.07 -20.98
N ILE A 338 -10.55 -10.72 -21.29
CA ILE A 338 -10.39 -11.53 -22.49
C ILE A 338 -11.36 -12.71 -22.37
N PRO A 339 -12.25 -12.96 -23.35
CA PRO A 339 -13.16 -14.10 -23.32
C PRO A 339 -12.43 -15.43 -23.17
N GLU A 340 -12.98 -16.39 -22.43
CA GLU A 340 -12.32 -17.68 -22.13
C GLU A 340 -11.95 -18.50 -23.37
N HIS A 341 -12.68 -18.31 -24.48
CA HIS A 341 -12.44 -18.97 -25.76
C HIS A 341 -11.46 -18.20 -26.66
N GLN A 342 -10.83 -17.15 -26.15
CA GLN A 342 -9.91 -16.29 -26.89
C GLN A 342 -8.52 -16.32 -26.26
N VAL A 343 -7.50 -16.43 -27.11
CA VAL A 343 -6.10 -16.26 -26.72
C VAL A 343 -5.57 -15.01 -27.39
N VAL A 344 -5.25 -13.98 -26.59
CA VAL A 344 -4.69 -12.73 -27.12
C VAL A 344 -3.17 -12.79 -27.05
N ILE A 345 -2.55 -12.74 -28.23
CA ILE A 345 -1.10 -12.64 -28.40
C ILE A 345 -0.77 -11.24 -28.88
N VAL A 346 0.11 -10.55 -28.17
CA VAL A 346 0.56 -9.21 -28.54
C VAL A 346 2.02 -9.28 -28.95
N GLU A 347 2.31 -8.80 -30.15
CA GLU A 347 3.63 -8.74 -30.77
C GLU A 347 4.22 -7.34 -30.63
N HIS A 348 5.55 -7.22 -30.77
CA HIS A 348 6.26 -5.95 -30.67
C HIS A 348 6.10 -5.23 -29.32
N VAL A 349 5.90 -5.98 -28.23
CA VAL A 349 5.79 -5.41 -26.88
C VAL A 349 7.18 -4.98 -26.41
N PRO A 350 7.41 -3.69 -26.12
CA PRO A 350 8.73 -3.22 -25.71
C PRO A 350 9.01 -3.60 -24.25
N ARG A 351 10.29 -3.73 -23.89
CA ARG A 351 10.73 -4.09 -22.52
C ARG A 351 10.08 -3.25 -21.42
N HIS A 352 9.93 -1.94 -21.64
CA HIS A 352 9.38 -1.00 -20.65
C HIS A 352 7.87 -1.17 -20.41
N ALA A 353 7.18 -1.89 -21.29
CA ALA A 353 5.76 -2.22 -21.13
C ALA A 353 5.54 -3.46 -20.24
N ILE A 354 6.62 -4.17 -19.88
CA ILE A 354 6.58 -5.40 -19.07
C ILE A 354 7.24 -5.10 -17.71
N VAL A 355 6.54 -5.41 -16.64
CA VAL A 355 7.01 -5.26 -15.25
C VAL A 355 6.74 -6.54 -14.47
N PHE A 356 7.45 -6.73 -13.36
CA PHE A 356 7.07 -7.74 -12.38
C PHE A 356 5.97 -7.20 -11.47
N THR A 357 5.04 -8.06 -11.10
CA THR A 357 4.05 -7.83 -10.04
C THR A 357 4.08 -8.99 -9.07
N ASP A 358 3.79 -8.72 -7.80
CA ASP A 358 3.72 -9.79 -6.81
C ASP A 358 2.58 -10.74 -7.21
N PHE A 359 2.83 -12.03 -7.05
CA PHE A 359 1.79 -13.03 -7.19
C PHE A 359 0.68 -12.75 -6.17
N SER A 360 -0.57 -13.03 -6.53
CA SER A 360 -1.69 -12.82 -5.62
C SER A 360 -1.45 -13.57 -4.31
N TYR A 361 -1.64 -12.87 -3.19
CA TYR A 361 -1.46 -13.43 -1.85
C TYR A 361 -0.02 -13.86 -1.48
N SER A 362 1.01 -13.43 -2.23
CA SER A 362 2.41 -13.77 -1.91
C SER A 362 3.13 -12.73 -1.03
N THR A 363 2.58 -11.53 -0.87
CA THR A 363 3.25 -10.45 -0.12
C THR A 363 3.22 -10.68 1.39
N ASP A 364 4.06 -9.95 2.12
CA ASP A 364 4.13 -9.98 3.59
C ASP A 364 2.78 -9.78 4.28
N MET A 365 1.86 -9.05 3.63
CA MET A 365 0.50 -8.85 4.13
C MET A 365 -0.21 -10.20 4.40
N HIS A 366 0.10 -11.22 3.61
CA HIS A 366 -0.53 -12.54 3.64
C HIS A 366 0.28 -13.60 4.38
N LEU A 367 1.47 -13.26 4.92
CA LEU A 367 2.24 -14.19 5.74
C LEU A 367 1.47 -14.52 7.02
N SER A 368 1.04 -15.78 7.17
CA SER A 368 0.22 -16.22 8.31
C SER A 368 0.93 -16.06 9.66
N ASN A 369 2.25 -16.19 9.65
CA ASN A 369 3.11 -16.04 10.81
C ASN A 369 3.71 -14.63 10.94
N ALA A 370 3.28 -13.60 10.20
CA ALA A 370 3.78 -12.25 10.45
C ALA A 370 3.21 -11.67 11.76
N PHE A 371 4.05 -10.93 12.49
CA PHE A 371 3.65 -10.28 13.74
C PHE A 371 2.58 -9.21 13.48
N ARG A 372 1.50 -9.24 14.27
CA ARG A 372 0.34 -8.35 14.15
C ARG A 372 -0.17 -8.01 15.55
N HIS A 373 0.13 -6.81 16.03
CA HIS A 373 -0.31 -6.34 17.33
C HIS A 373 -0.35 -4.81 17.37
N GLU A 374 -1.45 -4.22 17.81
CA GLU A 374 -1.52 -2.78 18.04
C GLU A 374 -0.53 -2.32 19.12
N MET A 375 -0.04 -1.09 19.03
CA MET A 375 0.64 -0.46 20.15
C MET A 375 -0.40 -0.16 21.25
N THR A 376 -0.07 -0.38 22.51
CA THR A 376 -0.95 -0.06 23.63
C THR A 376 -0.87 1.43 23.97
N MET A 377 -2.01 2.12 23.96
CA MET A 377 -2.11 3.49 24.47
C MET A 377 -2.31 3.48 25.99
N ASP A 378 -1.54 4.29 26.71
CA ASP A 378 -1.64 4.37 28.18
C ASP A 378 -3.05 4.72 28.67
N ASP A 379 -3.44 4.15 29.81
CA ASP A 379 -4.73 4.38 30.46
C ASP A 379 -5.05 5.87 30.69
N GLY A 380 -4.02 6.66 31.02
CA GLY A 380 -4.15 8.11 31.26
C GLY A 380 -4.36 8.92 29.98
N LEU A 381 -4.03 8.35 28.82
CA LEU A 381 -4.19 8.96 27.50
C LEU A 381 -5.45 8.49 26.80
N PHE A 382 -5.87 7.23 27.01
CA PHE A 382 -7.02 6.64 26.33
C PHE A 382 -8.36 7.00 27.02
N PRO A 383 -9.25 7.79 26.37
CA PRO A 383 -10.52 8.21 26.96
C PRO A 383 -11.41 7.06 27.42
N ASN A 384 -11.99 7.21 28.63
CA ASN A 384 -12.91 6.22 29.19
C ASN A 384 -14.15 5.99 28.32
N THR A 385 -14.64 7.02 27.62
CA THR A 385 -15.78 6.94 26.69
C THR A 385 -15.51 6.03 25.48
N TRP A 386 -14.25 5.70 25.22
CA TRP A 386 -13.87 4.80 24.12
C TRP A 386 -13.73 3.35 24.55
N ARG A 387 -13.82 3.04 25.86
CA ARG A 387 -13.66 1.68 26.40
C ARG A 387 -14.98 0.89 26.33
N ASN A 388 -15.39 0.55 25.11
CA ASN A 388 -16.69 -0.05 24.80
C ASN A 388 -16.75 -1.58 24.91
N LEU A 389 -15.69 -2.24 25.36
CA LEU A 389 -15.66 -3.70 25.61
C LEU A 389 -15.79 -4.08 27.09
N ARG A 390 -16.06 -3.10 27.96
CA ARG A 390 -16.25 -3.31 29.41
C ARG A 390 -17.60 -3.90 29.79
#